data_AF-A0A835RCY8-F1
#
_entry.id   AF-A0A835RCY8-F1
#
_cell.length_a   1.000
_cell.length_b   1.000
_cell.length_c   1.000
_cell.angle_alpha   90.00
_cell.angle_beta   90.00
_cell.angle_gamma   90.00
#
_symmetry.space_group_name_H-M   'P 1'
#
loop_
_entity.id
_entity.type
_entity.pdbx_description
1 polymer ?
#
loop_
_entity_poly.entity_id
_entity_poly.type
_entity_poly.pdbx_seq_one_letter_code
_entity_poly.pdbx_strand_id
1 'polypeptide(L)'
;MGKITKKSKLELAKRNCEDIAMAFLVANETGAPPIWVKGKIIEMGSSGISSLGSHNERRTKCLDDFASVYGHMPLVSTNVKAIDSRSTWLW
;
A
#
# COMPACT_ATOMS: atom_id res chain seq x y z
N MET A 1 -4.50 -10.30 28.30
CA MET A 1 -4.68 -10.63 26.86
C MET A 1 -6.16 -10.65 26.50
N GLY A 2 -6.66 -9.66 25.76
CA GLY A 2 -8.03 -9.65 25.25
C GLY A 2 -8.17 -10.58 24.04
N LYS A 3 -9.15 -11.49 24.06
CA LYS A 3 -9.44 -12.38 22.92
C LYS A 3 -10.10 -11.57 21.81
N ILE A 4 -9.43 -11.46 20.66
CA ILE A 4 -10.00 -10.91 19.43
C ILE A 4 -11.17 -11.82 19.00
N THR A 5 -12.39 -11.29 19.02
CA THR A 5 -13.59 -12.02 18.61
C THR A 5 -13.60 -12.21 17.09
N LYS A 6 -14.22 -13.29 16.58
CA LYS A 6 -14.36 -13.53 15.12
C LYS A 6 -14.92 -12.31 14.37
N LYS A 7 -15.81 -11.53 15.00
CA LYS A 7 -16.37 -10.27 14.48
C LYS A 7 -15.29 -9.21 14.28
N SER A 8 -14.42 -8.98 15.27
CA SER A 8 -13.32 -8.03 15.16
C SER A 8 -12.25 -8.43 14.12
N LYS A 9 -12.00 -9.73 13.91
CA LYS A 9 -11.10 -10.21 12.86
C LYS A 9 -11.68 -10.02 11.45
N LEU A 10 -12.99 -10.18 11.29
CA LEU A 10 -13.70 -9.94 10.03
C LEU A 10 -13.74 -8.45 9.67
N GLU A 11 -13.93 -7.56 10.64
CA GLU A 11 -13.86 -6.10 10.43
C GLU A 11 -12.44 -5.64 10.07
N LEU A 12 -11.41 -6.21 10.68
CA LEU A 12 -10.02 -5.93 10.32
C LEU A 12 -9.70 -6.38 8.87
N ALA A 13 -10.25 -7.51 8.43
CA ALA A 13 -10.10 -7.98 7.06
C ALA A 13 -10.83 -7.12 6.00
N LYS A 14 -11.77 -6.26 6.43
CA LYS A 14 -12.45 -5.29 5.55
C LYS A 14 -11.69 -3.97 5.41
N ARG A 15 -10.81 -3.63 6.36
CA ARG A 15 -9.95 -2.43 6.31
C ARG A 15 -8.70 -2.73 5.49
N ASN A 16 -8.85 -2.62 4.18
CA ASN A 16 -7.78 -2.73 3.21
C ASN A 16 -8.10 -1.74 2.08
N CYS A 17 -7.08 -1.27 1.38
CA CYS A 17 -7.17 -0.50 0.14
C CYS A 17 -7.35 1.02 0.25
N GLU A 18 -7.33 1.60 1.45
CA GLU A 18 -7.30 3.05 1.62
C GLU A 18 -6.03 3.68 1.01
N ASP A 19 -4.90 2.97 1.10
CA ASP A 19 -3.62 3.37 0.51
C ASP A 19 -3.66 3.31 -1.02
N ILE A 20 -4.26 2.26 -1.58
CA ILE A 20 -4.48 2.13 -3.02
C ILE A 20 -5.42 3.22 -3.52
N ALA A 21 -6.51 3.50 -2.81
CA ALA A 21 -7.47 4.55 -3.17
C ALA A 21 -6.79 5.93 -3.23
N MET A 22 -5.95 6.24 -2.24
CA MET A 22 -5.15 7.47 -2.22
C MET A 22 -4.16 7.53 -3.39
N ALA A 23 -3.52 6.42 -3.75
CA ALA A 23 -2.61 6.38 -4.90
C ALA A 23 -3.34 6.64 -6.22
N PHE A 24 -4.54 6.06 -6.41
CA PHE A 24 -5.38 6.33 -7.58
C PHE A 24 -5.79 7.81 -7.65
N LEU A 25 -6.23 8.39 -6.53
CA LEU A 25 -6.60 9.81 -6.44
C LEU A 25 -5.43 10.70 -6.86
N VAL A 26 -4.27 10.54 -6.22
CA VAL A 26 -3.09 11.38 -6.51
C VAL A 26 -2.61 11.21 -7.95
N ALA A 27 -2.55 9.98 -8.45
CA ALA A 27 -2.10 9.71 -9.81
C ALA A 27 -3.07 10.27 -10.86
N ASN A 28 -4.39 10.19 -10.63
CA ASN A 28 -5.40 10.75 -11.51
C ASN A 28 -5.34 12.29 -11.54
N GLU A 29 -5.17 12.93 -10.39
CA GLU A 29 -5.10 14.40 -10.31
C GLU A 29 -3.79 14.97 -10.87
N THR A 30 -2.68 14.26 -10.72
CA THR A 30 -1.34 14.79 -11.06
C THR A 30 -0.75 14.24 -12.37
N GLY A 31 -1.21 13.07 -12.83
CA GLY A 31 -0.56 12.32 -13.91
C GLY A 31 0.88 11.88 -13.59
N ALA A 32 1.30 11.93 -12.32
CA ALA A 32 2.66 11.67 -11.89
C ALA A 32 2.80 10.32 -11.16
N PRO A 33 3.95 9.63 -11.27
CA PRO A 33 4.21 8.40 -10.53
C PRO A 33 4.54 8.67 -9.05
N PRO A 34 4.41 7.66 -8.17
CA PRO A 34 4.82 7.77 -6.77
C PRO A 34 6.34 7.92 -6.63
N ILE A 35 6.82 8.45 -5.50
CA ILE A 35 8.26 8.54 -5.20
C ILE A 35 8.63 7.44 -4.20
N TRP A 36 9.56 6.55 -4.58
CA TRP A 36 10.10 5.55 -3.66
C TRP A 36 11.34 6.08 -2.93
N VAL A 37 11.24 6.31 -1.63
CA VAL A 37 12.38 6.74 -0.80
C VAL A 37 12.88 5.58 0.06
N LYS A 38 14.18 5.28 -0.01
CA LYS A 38 14.82 4.27 0.85
C LYS A 38 14.98 4.83 2.27
N GLY A 39 14.21 4.30 3.21
CA GLY A 39 14.34 4.55 4.65
C GLY A 39 14.78 3.31 5.42
N LYS A 40 15.30 3.50 6.64
CA LYS A 40 15.47 2.42 7.62
C LYS A 40 14.23 2.40 8.52
N ILE A 41 13.35 1.44 8.29
CA ILE A 41 12.09 1.27 9.05
C ILE A 41 12.22 0.00 9.88
N ILE A 42 11.85 0.07 11.16
CA ILE A 42 11.79 -1.08 12.06
C ILE A 42 10.34 -1.19 12.53
N GLU A 43 9.68 -2.28 12.17
CA GLU A 43 8.33 -2.56 12.67
C GLU A 43 8.42 -3.15 14.08
N MET A 44 7.94 -2.39 15.07
CA MET A 44 7.80 -2.88 16.44
C MET A 44 6.40 -3.47 16.64
N GLY A 45 6.20 -4.72 16.22
CA GLY A 45 4.91 -5.42 16.33
C GLY A 45 4.97 -6.89 15.92
N SER A 46 4.11 -7.74 16.51
CA SER A 46 4.18 -9.20 16.36
C SER A 46 3.33 -9.79 15.21
N SER A 47 2.33 -9.07 14.70
CA SER A 47 1.44 -9.54 13.62
C SER A 47 0.68 -8.37 12.99
N GLY A 48 0.94 -8.07 11.72
CA GLY A 48 0.25 -7.04 10.95
C GLY A 48 -0.97 -7.58 10.18
N ILE A 49 -1.77 -6.69 9.58
CA ILE A 49 -2.91 -7.04 8.70
C ILE A 49 -2.42 -7.86 7.48
N SER A 50 -1.15 -7.66 7.09
CA SER A 50 -0.41 -8.43 6.07
C SER A 50 -0.22 -9.91 6.42
N SER A 51 -0.43 -10.33 7.68
CA SER A 51 -0.39 -11.74 8.09
C SER A 51 -1.74 -12.48 7.88
N LEU A 52 -2.78 -11.79 7.39
CA LEU A 52 -4.04 -12.43 7.00
C LEU A 52 -3.89 -13.00 5.58
N GLY A 53 -4.05 -14.32 5.43
CA GLY A 53 -3.81 -15.03 4.17
C GLY A 53 -4.66 -14.64 2.95
N SER A 54 -5.60 -13.70 3.08
CA SER A 54 -6.41 -13.15 1.98
C SER A 54 -6.09 -11.68 1.66
N HIS A 55 -5.00 -11.14 2.20
CA HIS A 55 -4.67 -9.71 2.11
C HIS A 55 -4.30 -9.30 0.69
N ASN A 56 -3.53 -10.12 -0.03
CA ASN A 56 -3.04 -9.79 -1.37
C ASN A 56 -4.14 -9.91 -2.42
N GLU A 57 -4.95 -10.96 -2.37
CA GLU A 57 -6.10 -11.15 -3.26
C GLU A 57 -7.07 -9.98 -3.16
N ARG A 58 -7.26 -9.47 -1.94
CA ARG A 58 -8.13 -8.31 -1.70
C ARG A 58 -7.55 -7.02 -2.29
N ARG A 59 -6.23 -6.82 -2.21
CA ARG A 59 -5.56 -5.69 -2.85
C ARG A 59 -5.68 -5.75 -4.37
N THR A 60 -5.51 -6.93 -4.97
CA THR A 60 -5.74 -7.13 -6.41
C THR A 60 -7.15 -6.73 -6.80
N LYS A 61 -8.16 -7.21 -6.06
CA LYS A 61 -9.56 -6.83 -6.31
C LYS A 61 -9.78 -5.31 -6.20
N CYS A 62 -9.16 -4.65 -5.24
CA CYS A 62 -9.28 -3.19 -5.12
C CYS A 62 -8.67 -2.43 -6.30
N LEU A 63 -7.58 -2.93 -6.90
CA LEU A 63 -7.02 -2.34 -8.13
C LEU A 63 -8.04 -2.40 -9.27
N ASP A 64 -8.68 -3.57 -9.47
CA ASP A 64 -9.69 -3.76 -10.52
C ASP A 64 -10.94 -2.90 -10.27
N ASP A 65 -11.43 -2.88 -9.03
CA ASP A 65 -12.61 -2.10 -8.63
C ASP A 65 -12.35 -0.59 -8.85
N PHE A 66 -11.18 -0.07 -8.47
CA PHE A 66 -10.87 1.35 -8.67
C PHE A 66 -10.61 1.70 -10.14
N ALA A 67 -9.94 0.84 -10.91
CA ALA A 67 -9.79 1.06 -12.34
C ALA A 67 -11.16 1.14 -13.05
N SER A 68 -12.12 0.33 -12.62
CA SER A 68 -13.51 0.40 -13.08
C SER A 68 -14.19 1.71 -12.72
N VAL A 69 -14.02 2.20 -11.48
CA VAL A 69 -14.61 3.49 -11.02
C VAL A 69 -14.07 4.68 -11.80
N TYR A 70 -12.76 4.75 -12.06
CA TYR A 70 -12.16 5.83 -12.84
C TYR A 70 -12.37 5.66 -14.36
N GLY A 71 -12.80 4.49 -14.83
CA GLY A 71 -12.94 4.15 -16.24
C GLY A 71 -11.61 3.95 -16.98
N HIS A 72 -10.48 4.03 -16.29
CA HIS A 72 -9.13 3.79 -16.80
C HIS A 72 -8.18 3.44 -15.65
N MET A 73 -6.94 3.07 -15.98
CA MET A 73 -5.87 2.83 -14.98
C MET A 73 -5.02 4.11 -14.80
N PRO A 74 -5.25 4.90 -13.72
CA PRO A 74 -4.50 6.14 -13.49
C PRO A 74 -3.07 5.90 -12.97
N LEU A 75 -2.76 4.72 -12.45
CA LEU A 75 -1.44 4.45 -11.85
C LEU A 75 -0.32 4.52 -12.90
N VAL A 76 0.66 5.39 -12.65
CA VAL A 76 1.84 5.56 -13.50
C VAL A 76 3.03 4.79 -12.91
N SER A 77 3.67 3.96 -13.73
CA SER A 77 4.83 3.18 -13.31
C SER A 77 6.09 4.04 -13.19
N THR A 78 6.98 3.66 -12.28
CA THR A 78 8.30 4.29 -12.12
C THR A 78 9.30 3.30 -11.58
N ASN A 79 10.57 3.54 -11.90
CA ASN A 79 11.71 2.79 -11.36
C ASN A 79 12.65 3.71 -10.55
N VAL A 80 12.24 4.95 -10.29
CA VAL A 80 13.07 5.94 -9.58
C VAL A 80 13.03 5.66 -8.08
N LYS A 81 14.22 5.55 -7.48
CA LYS A 81 14.41 5.37 -6.04
C LYS A 81 15.32 6.46 -5.49
N ALA A 82 14.80 7.26 -4.57
CA ALA A 82 15.60 8.21 -3.81
C ALA A 82 16.31 7.49 -2.66
N ILE A 83 17.61 7.76 -2.49
CA ILE A 83 18.47 7.18 -1.45
C ILE A 83 19.25 8.28 -0.73
N ASP A 84 19.60 8.07 0.55
CA ASP A 84 20.52 8.98 1.25
C ASP A 84 21.94 8.83 0.67
N SER A 85 22.44 9.90 0.07
CA SER A 85 23.76 9.94 -0.56
C SER A 85 24.89 9.72 0.46
N ARG A 86 24.76 10.18 1.71
CA ARG A 86 25.78 9.97 2.76
C ARG A 86 26.05 8.50 3.02
N SER A 87 25.04 7.65 2.86
CA SER A 87 25.12 6.21 3.12
C SER A 87 25.49 5.37 1.89
N THR A 88 25.62 5.98 0.71
CA THR A 88 25.76 5.24 -0.56
C THR A 88 26.85 5.78 -1.50
N TRP A 89 27.31 7.02 -1.33
CA TRP A 89 28.24 7.70 -2.24
C TRP A 89 29.65 7.89 -1.69
N LEU A 90 29.95 7.32 -0.53
CA LEU A 90 31.33 7.21 -0.05
C LEU A 90 31.92 5.93 -0.66
N TRP A 91 32.69 6.13 -1.72
CA TRP A 91 33.70 5.19 -2.20
C TRP A 91 34.78 5.02 -1.13
#